data_AF-A0A6P8B7K0-F1
#
_entry.id   AF-A0A6P8B7K0-F1
#
_cell.length_a   1.000
_cell.length_b   1.000
_cell.length_c   1.000
_cell.angle_alpha   90.00
_cell.angle_beta   90.00
_cell.angle_gamma   90.00
#
_symmetry.space_group_name_H-M   'P 1'
#
loop_
_entity.id
_entity.type
_entity.pdbx_description
1 polymer ?
#
loop_
_entity_poly.entity_id
_entity_poly.type
_entity_poly.pdbx_seq_one_letter_code
_entity_poly.pdbx_strand_id
1 'polypeptide(L)'
;MKAYKTKTGEVRLFRPSKNMDRLNKSARQHRPPNLQLKRSSRYYFATLGFNAPGSALLYVITSPVGPFYPIGSKAISLDATDYAVRAWPGGAGNKKIGANYAPCIVPHVRAMASGFQQNLWLFGKEEYEFITAPIDGTILEGVTRDSILALVRQRLAPEGWAISERNFTMKDVYDAFMEGRLIEAFGAATAAVVSPIRNISWKGKFINCGLADHEESGGNCCLDEGMD
;
A
#
# COMPACT_ATOMS: atom_id res chain seq x y z
N MET A 1 4.07 -24.43 -9.02
CA MET A 1 2.83 -24.89 -9.69
C MET A 1 2.37 -26.18 -9.04
N LYS A 2 1.17 -26.69 -9.34
CA LYS A 2 0.65 -27.92 -8.75
C LYS A 2 0.17 -28.89 -9.82
N ALA A 3 0.44 -30.16 -9.61
CA ALA A 3 -0.17 -31.28 -10.30
C ALA A 3 -1.26 -31.86 -9.40
N TYR A 4 -2.40 -32.22 -9.98
CA TYR A 4 -3.53 -32.80 -9.27
C TYR A 4 -3.85 -34.16 -9.86
N LYS A 5 -4.09 -35.14 -8.99
CA LYS A 5 -4.62 -36.44 -9.39
C LYS A 5 -6.14 -36.35 -9.44
N THR A 6 -6.74 -36.65 -10.58
CA THR A 6 -8.19 -36.68 -10.77
C THR A 6 -8.79 -37.92 -10.09
N LYS A 7 -10.13 -37.94 -9.95
CA LYS A 7 -10.85 -39.13 -9.47
C LYS A 7 -10.61 -40.37 -10.35
N THR A 8 -10.32 -40.17 -11.64
CA THR A 8 -9.98 -41.24 -12.60
C THR A 8 -8.51 -41.66 -12.57
N GLY A 9 -7.69 -41.05 -11.71
CA GLY A 9 -6.27 -41.36 -11.55
C GLY A 9 -5.32 -40.60 -12.48
N GLU A 10 -5.84 -39.80 -13.41
CA GLU A 10 -5.06 -38.96 -14.32
C GLU A 10 -4.37 -37.81 -13.56
N VAL A 11 -3.15 -37.45 -13.97
CA VAL A 11 -2.42 -36.31 -13.38
C VAL A 11 -2.52 -35.10 -14.31
N ARG A 12 -3.03 -33.98 -13.79
CA ARG A 12 -3.18 -32.73 -14.55
C ARG A 12 -2.44 -31.58 -13.88
N LEU A 13 -1.72 -30.80 -14.68
CA LEU A 13 -1.10 -29.56 -14.24
C LEU A 13 -2.07 -28.39 -14.41
N PHE A 14 -2.17 -27.53 -13.39
CA PHE A 14 -2.98 -26.32 -13.51
C PHE A 14 -2.17 -25.17 -14.13
N ARG A 15 -2.52 -24.79 -15.36
CA ARG A 15 -1.96 -23.65 -16.12
C ARG A 15 -0.41 -23.62 -16.12
N PRO A 16 0.26 -24.70 -16.56
CA PRO A 16 1.73 -24.78 -16.53
C PRO A 16 2.39 -23.71 -17.42
N SER A 17 1.83 -23.40 -18.59
CA SER A 17 2.34 -22.37 -19.51
C SER A 17 2.51 -21.01 -18.84
N LYS A 18 1.50 -20.55 -18.09
CA LYS A 18 1.59 -19.29 -17.33
C LYS A 18 2.71 -19.26 -16.28
N ASN A 19 3.05 -20.42 -15.70
CA ASN A 19 4.17 -20.50 -14.78
C ASN A 19 5.51 -20.39 -15.52
N MET A 20 5.61 -20.95 -16.73
CA MET A 20 6.78 -20.80 -17.60
C MET A 20 6.96 -19.35 -18.07
N ASP A 21 5.87 -18.67 -18.45
CA ASP A 21 5.93 -17.25 -18.83
C ASP A 21 6.46 -16.37 -17.69
N ARG A 22 5.99 -16.63 -16.47
CA ARG A 22 6.45 -15.93 -15.27
C ARG A 22 7.91 -16.26 -14.92
N LEU A 23 8.33 -17.51 -15.08
CA LEU A 23 9.72 -17.93 -14.91
C LEU A 23 10.62 -17.17 -15.89
N ASN A 24 10.27 -17.17 -17.18
CA ASN A 24 10.99 -16.46 -18.23
C ASN A 24 11.02 -14.94 -17.98
N LYS A 25 9.92 -14.34 -17.51
CA LYS A 25 9.85 -12.92 -17.10
C LYS A 25 10.77 -12.58 -15.92
N SER A 26 10.98 -13.52 -14.99
CA SER A 26 11.88 -13.35 -13.84
C SER A 26 13.35 -13.56 -14.25
N ALA A 27 13.62 -14.53 -15.11
CA ALA A 27 14.95 -14.84 -15.61
C ALA A 27 15.54 -13.73 -16.51
N ARG A 28 14.71 -13.09 -17.36
CA ARG A 28 15.16 -12.05 -18.30
C ARG A 28 15.87 -10.86 -17.64
N GLN A 29 15.51 -10.50 -16.42
CA GLN A 29 16.14 -9.40 -15.68
C GLN A 29 17.57 -9.73 -15.23
N HIS A 30 17.91 -11.01 -15.15
CA HIS A 30 19.20 -11.53 -14.69
C HIS A 30 20.01 -12.15 -15.83
N ARG A 31 19.53 -12.02 -17.08
CA ARG A 31 20.14 -12.62 -18.27
C ARG A 31 20.66 -11.52 -19.19
N PRO A 32 21.91 -11.57 -19.65
CA PRO A 32 22.35 -10.71 -20.74
C PRO A 32 21.66 -11.15 -22.03
N PRO A 33 21.36 -10.22 -22.96
CA PRO A 33 20.56 -10.49 -24.16
C PRO A 33 21.09 -11.63 -25.06
N ASN A 34 22.38 -12.01 -24.93
CA ASN A 34 23.07 -12.94 -25.82
C ASN A 34 23.47 -14.28 -25.18
N LEU A 35 22.99 -14.64 -23.99
CA LEU A 35 23.36 -15.91 -23.36
C LEU A 35 22.69 -17.09 -24.09
N GLN A 36 23.35 -17.69 -25.07
CA GLN A 36 22.95 -18.98 -25.66
C GLN A 36 23.35 -20.12 -24.72
N LEU A 37 22.43 -21.05 -24.45
CA LEU A 37 22.73 -22.30 -23.74
C LEU A 37 23.60 -23.17 -24.68
N LYS A 38 24.91 -22.94 -24.71
CA LYS A 38 25.85 -23.80 -25.43
C LYS A 38 26.29 -24.94 -24.50
N ARG A 39 26.13 -26.18 -24.96
CA ARG A 39 26.90 -27.33 -24.45
C ARG A 39 28.34 -27.13 -24.89
N SER A 40 29.17 -26.46 -24.09
CA SER A 40 30.61 -26.45 -24.33
C SER A 40 31.36 -26.66 -23.03
N SER A 41 32.26 -27.64 -23.04
CA SER A 41 33.27 -27.92 -22.03
C SER A 41 34.19 -26.70 -21.90
N ARG A 42 33.91 -25.81 -20.94
CA ARG A 42 34.82 -24.72 -20.58
C ARG A 42 35.01 -24.71 -19.08
N TYR A 43 36.27 -24.56 -18.67
CA TYR A 43 36.68 -24.34 -17.30
C TYR A 43 35.97 -23.09 -16.77
N TYR A 44 35.21 -23.25 -15.68
CA TYR A 44 34.52 -22.15 -15.01
C TYR A 44 35.44 -21.58 -13.93
N PHE A 45 35.91 -20.35 -14.12
CA PHE A 45 36.54 -19.61 -13.04
C PHE A 45 35.42 -18.97 -12.19
N ALA A 46 35.36 -19.32 -10.91
CA ALA A 46 34.46 -18.67 -9.97
C ALA A 46 34.94 -17.22 -9.77
N THR A 47 34.12 -16.25 -10.17
CA THR A 47 34.40 -14.83 -9.98
C THR A 47 33.50 -14.28 -8.87
N LEU A 48 34.06 -13.44 -7.99
CA LEU A 48 33.30 -12.72 -6.95
C LEU A 48 32.73 -11.38 -7.46
N GLY A 49 33.08 -10.99 -8.69
CA GLY A 49 32.66 -9.72 -9.26
C GLY A 49 31.16 -9.70 -9.59
N PHE A 50 30.52 -8.55 -9.40
CA PHE A 50 29.11 -8.33 -9.72
C PHE A 50 28.91 -8.26 -11.25
N ASN A 51 28.73 -9.42 -11.86
CA ASN A 51 28.54 -9.56 -13.30
C ASN A 51 27.38 -10.49 -13.62
N ALA A 52 26.89 -10.41 -14.86
CA ALA A 52 25.99 -11.44 -15.37
C ALA A 52 26.66 -12.83 -15.28
N PRO A 53 25.93 -13.86 -14.82
CA PRO A 53 26.53 -15.18 -14.62
C PRO A 53 26.92 -15.82 -15.96
N GLY A 54 28.12 -16.39 -16.03
CA GLY A 54 28.61 -17.15 -17.19
C GLY A 54 28.02 -18.57 -17.29
N SER A 55 27.41 -19.07 -16.21
CA SER A 55 26.69 -20.34 -16.15
C SER A 55 25.55 -20.29 -15.13
N ALA A 56 24.54 -21.13 -15.33
CA ALA A 56 23.41 -21.26 -14.43
C ALA A 56 22.91 -22.71 -14.39
N LEU A 57 22.34 -23.12 -13.26
CA LEU A 57 21.71 -24.42 -13.09
C LEU A 57 20.19 -24.24 -12.97
N LEU A 58 19.43 -25.01 -13.75
CA LEU A 58 17.98 -25.15 -13.60
C LEU A 58 17.68 -26.57 -13.15
N TYR A 59 16.96 -26.71 -12.04
CA TYR A 59 16.48 -28.00 -11.54
C TYR A 59 15.02 -27.87 -11.09
N VAL A 60 14.33 -29.01 -11.01
CA VAL A 60 12.93 -29.10 -10.58
C VAL A 60 12.83 -30.13 -9.47
N ILE A 61 12.22 -29.73 -8.35
CA ILE A 61 11.91 -30.61 -7.22
C ILE A 61 10.39 -30.80 -7.17
N THR A 62 9.95 -32.03 -6.96
CA THR A 62 8.54 -32.38 -6.71
C THR A 62 8.38 -32.85 -5.28
N SER A 63 7.29 -32.45 -4.63
CA SER A 63 6.97 -32.85 -3.26
C SER A 63 5.45 -32.97 -3.10
N PRO A 64 4.93 -34.08 -2.53
CA PRO A 64 3.52 -34.20 -2.22
C PRO A 64 3.14 -33.21 -1.11
N VAL A 65 1.98 -32.59 -1.24
CA VAL A 65 1.49 -31.61 -0.26
C VAL A 65 0.04 -31.90 0.12
N GLY A 66 -0.27 -31.77 1.42
CA GLY A 66 -1.63 -31.87 1.94
C GLY A 66 -2.44 -30.58 1.75
N PRO A 67 -3.64 -30.52 2.35
CA PRO A 67 -4.41 -29.29 2.44
C PRO A 67 -3.59 -28.19 3.10
N PHE A 68 -3.68 -26.97 2.58
CA PHE A 68 -2.98 -25.82 3.16
C PHE A 68 -3.53 -25.45 4.55
N TYR A 69 -4.82 -25.71 4.79
CA TYR A 69 -5.48 -25.61 6.09
C TYR A 69 -6.08 -26.96 6.48
N PRO A 70 -5.56 -27.64 7.53
CA PRO A 70 -5.99 -28.98 7.91
C PRO A 70 -7.44 -29.10 8.39
N ILE A 71 -8.05 -28.00 8.88
CA ILE A 71 -9.39 -27.97 9.53
C ILE A 71 -10.40 -27.16 8.71
N GLY A 72 -10.34 -27.24 7.38
CA GLY A 72 -11.19 -26.44 6.50
C GLY A 72 -10.75 -24.97 6.41
N SER A 73 -11.50 -24.15 5.67
CA SER A 73 -11.22 -22.73 5.44
C SER A 73 -11.46 -21.90 6.71
N LYS A 74 -10.59 -22.04 7.72
CA LYS A 74 -10.54 -21.08 8.83
C LYS A 74 -10.05 -19.74 8.27
N ALA A 75 -10.78 -18.68 8.61
CA ALA A 75 -10.32 -17.33 8.35
C ALA A 75 -8.96 -17.10 9.03
N ILE A 76 -8.10 -16.31 8.39
CA ILE A 76 -6.82 -15.89 8.95
C ILE A 76 -6.91 -14.44 9.38
N SER A 77 -6.16 -14.08 10.41
CA SER A 77 -5.91 -12.69 10.81
C SER A 77 -4.61 -12.22 10.19
N LEU A 78 -4.60 -10.97 9.74
CA LEU A 78 -3.44 -10.33 9.11
C LEU A 78 -2.88 -9.23 10.01
N ASP A 79 -1.56 -9.20 10.13
CA ASP A 79 -0.82 -8.07 10.71
C ASP A 79 -0.58 -7.01 9.63
N ALA A 80 -1.11 -5.80 9.80
CA ALA A 80 -0.92 -4.70 8.87
C ALA A 80 0.49 -4.11 9.03
N THR A 81 1.43 -4.62 8.24
CA THR A 81 2.85 -4.27 8.38
C THR A 81 3.16 -3.00 7.62
N ASP A 82 3.36 -1.91 8.37
CA ASP A 82 3.68 -0.55 7.92
C ASP A 82 5.17 -0.19 8.06
N TYR A 83 5.86 -0.75 9.05
CA TYR A 83 7.28 -0.48 9.31
C TYR A 83 8.24 -1.14 8.30
N ALA A 84 7.75 -2.10 7.51
CA ALA A 84 8.56 -2.87 6.55
C ALA A 84 7.88 -2.97 5.18
N VAL A 85 8.60 -2.56 4.15
CA VAL A 85 8.12 -2.58 2.76
C VAL A 85 8.57 -3.86 2.06
N ARG A 86 7.61 -4.64 1.54
CA ARG A 86 7.90 -5.85 0.74
C ARG A 86 8.46 -5.54 -0.65
N ALA A 87 8.00 -4.45 -1.26
CA ALA A 87 8.33 -4.06 -2.63
C ALA A 87 8.00 -2.59 -2.87
N TRP A 88 8.72 -1.94 -3.79
CA TRP A 88 8.55 -0.53 -4.17
C TRP A 88 8.65 -0.34 -5.70
N PRO A 89 8.16 0.78 -6.26
CA PRO A 89 8.33 1.15 -7.67
C PRO A 89 9.80 1.14 -8.10
N GLY A 90 10.09 0.58 -9.28
CA GLY A 90 11.48 0.38 -9.75
C GLY A 90 12.21 -0.81 -9.11
N GLY A 91 11.66 -1.41 -8.04
CA GLY A 91 12.19 -2.62 -7.43
C GLY A 91 11.85 -3.92 -8.18
N ALA A 92 12.18 -5.05 -7.58
CA ALA A 92 11.99 -6.38 -8.19
C ALA A 92 10.75 -7.14 -7.70
N GLY A 93 9.87 -6.49 -6.93
CA GLY A 93 8.73 -7.13 -6.24
C GLY A 93 7.68 -7.79 -7.14
N ASN A 94 7.67 -7.45 -8.44
CA ASN A 94 6.80 -8.04 -9.46
C ASN A 94 7.39 -9.32 -10.10
N LYS A 95 8.54 -9.80 -9.62
CA LYS A 95 9.21 -11.04 -10.05
C LYS A 95 9.23 -12.07 -8.94
N LYS A 96 9.42 -13.34 -9.30
CA LYS A 96 9.54 -14.43 -8.34
C LYS A 96 11.01 -14.77 -8.08
N ILE A 97 11.71 -13.86 -7.41
CA ILE A 97 13.13 -14.01 -7.04
C ILE A 97 13.30 -14.20 -5.53
N GLY A 98 14.34 -14.92 -5.10
CA GLY A 98 14.59 -15.22 -3.69
C GLY A 98 14.75 -13.97 -2.82
N ALA A 99 15.38 -12.92 -3.36
CA ALA A 99 15.60 -11.65 -2.67
C ALA A 99 14.31 -10.95 -2.20
N ASN A 100 13.17 -11.22 -2.83
CA ASN A 100 11.88 -10.66 -2.41
C ASN A 100 11.28 -11.35 -1.17
N TYR A 101 11.84 -12.50 -0.76
CA TYR A 101 11.27 -13.34 0.31
C TYR A 101 12.13 -13.33 1.58
N ALA A 102 13.46 -13.33 1.45
CA ALA A 102 14.34 -13.36 2.62
C ALA A 102 14.10 -12.20 3.61
N PRO A 103 13.91 -10.94 3.17
CA PRO A 103 13.62 -9.83 4.09
C PRO A 103 12.24 -9.93 4.77
N CYS A 104 11.34 -10.78 4.26
CA CYS A 104 10.00 -10.96 4.84
C CYS A 104 10.00 -11.88 6.08
N ILE A 105 11.08 -12.59 6.36
CA ILE A 105 11.14 -13.57 7.46
C ILE A 105 10.97 -12.87 8.82
N VAL A 106 11.70 -11.78 9.06
CA VAL A 106 11.63 -11.06 10.35
C VAL A 106 10.23 -10.47 10.60
N PRO A 107 9.60 -9.73 9.66
CA PRO A 107 8.22 -9.29 9.86
C PRO A 107 7.22 -10.42 10.01
N HIS A 108 7.43 -11.55 9.33
CA HIS A 108 6.54 -12.70 9.47
C HIS A 108 6.63 -13.33 10.86
N VAL A 109 7.83 -13.48 11.41
CA VAL A 109 8.03 -13.98 12.78
C VAL A 109 7.39 -13.05 13.81
N ARG A 110 7.47 -11.72 13.62
CA ARG A 110 6.80 -10.75 14.50
C ARG A 110 5.29 -10.85 14.43
N ALA A 111 4.71 -10.92 13.24
CA ALA A 111 3.27 -11.11 13.06
C ALA A 111 2.77 -12.39 13.75
N MET A 112 3.52 -13.50 13.62
CA MET A 112 3.20 -14.75 14.31
C MET A 112 3.28 -14.63 15.83
N ALA A 113 4.30 -13.94 16.36
CA ALA A 113 4.44 -13.69 17.79
C ALA A 113 3.27 -12.88 18.36
N SER A 114 2.67 -12.02 17.55
CA SER A 114 1.46 -11.24 17.88
C SER A 114 0.14 -11.96 17.58
N GLY A 115 0.17 -13.25 17.21
CA GLY A 115 -1.04 -14.06 16.99
C GLY A 115 -1.64 -13.99 15.57
N PHE A 116 -1.00 -13.31 14.63
CA PHE A 116 -1.43 -13.22 13.23
C PHE A 116 -0.80 -14.32 12.37
N GLN A 117 -1.52 -14.80 11.36
CA GLN A 117 -1.02 -15.90 10.52
C GLN A 117 -0.20 -15.40 9.33
N GLN A 118 -0.38 -14.15 8.90
CA GLN A 118 0.30 -13.54 7.76
C GLN A 118 0.40 -12.02 7.93
N ASN A 119 1.27 -11.39 7.14
CA ASN A 119 1.39 -9.95 7.03
C ASN A 119 0.53 -9.45 5.86
N LEU A 120 -0.24 -8.38 6.09
CA LEU A 120 -0.73 -7.49 5.05
C LEU A 120 0.36 -6.43 4.81
N TRP A 121 1.05 -6.55 3.68
CA TRP A 121 2.16 -5.67 3.35
C TRP A 121 1.66 -4.32 2.84
N LEU A 122 1.84 -3.28 3.64
CA LEU A 122 1.50 -1.92 3.27
C LEU A 122 2.68 -1.27 2.53
N PHE A 123 2.36 -0.34 1.65
CA PHE A 123 3.33 0.45 0.90
C PHE A 123 2.73 1.82 0.57
N GLY A 124 3.49 2.87 0.84
CA GLY A 124 3.03 4.26 0.76
C GLY A 124 2.91 4.88 2.16
N LYS A 125 2.78 6.21 2.21
CA LYS A 125 2.32 6.88 3.43
C LYS A 125 0.81 6.65 3.58
N GLU A 126 0.28 6.81 4.79
CA GLU A 126 -1.14 7.09 4.94
C GLU A 126 -1.45 8.35 4.12
N GLU A 127 -2.32 8.23 3.12
CA GLU A 127 -2.65 9.34 2.23
C GLU A 127 -3.72 10.21 2.92
N TYR A 128 -3.27 11.29 3.53
CA TYR A 128 -4.15 12.34 4.03
C TYR A 128 -4.62 13.21 2.85
N GLU A 129 -5.91 13.53 2.80
CA GLU A 129 -6.48 14.39 1.74
C GLU A 129 -7.14 15.63 2.36
N PHE A 130 -6.70 16.82 1.97
CA PHE A 130 -7.38 18.07 2.24
C PHE A 130 -8.40 18.33 1.13
N ILE A 131 -9.69 18.46 1.49
CA ILE A 131 -10.78 18.63 0.52
C ILE A 131 -11.51 19.95 0.76
N THR A 132 -11.75 20.70 -0.31
CA THR A 132 -12.72 21.82 -0.34
C THR A 132 -13.55 21.74 -1.61
N ALA A 133 -14.77 22.29 -1.58
CA ALA A 133 -15.58 22.44 -2.78
C ALA A 133 -14.87 23.36 -3.81
N PRO A 134 -15.05 23.13 -5.12
CA PRO A 134 -14.45 23.95 -6.18
C PRO A 134 -15.19 25.28 -6.33
N ILE A 135 -14.53 26.27 -6.96
CA ILE A 135 -15.18 27.51 -7.39
C ILE A 135 -15.86 27.24 -8.74
N ASP A 136 -17.11 26.81 -8.70
CA ASP A 136 -17.91 26.46 -9.90
C ASP A 136 -19.10 27.40 -10.13
N GLY A 137 -19.13 28.54 -9.41
CA GLY A 137 -20.23 29.49 -9.39
C GLY A 137 -21.23 29.29 -8.25
N THR A 138 -21.14 28.19 -7.49
CA THR A 138 -21.96 27.96 -6.28
C THR A 138 -21.24 28.30 -4.97
N ILE A 139 -19.91 28.43 -5.02
CA ILE A 139 -19.04 28.74 -3.88
C ILE A 139 -18.37 30.10 -4.11
N LEU A 140 -18.40 30.97 -3.10
CA LEU A 140 -17.73 32.27 -3.13
C LEU A 140 -16.21 32.11 -3.08
N GLU A 141 -15.49 32.94 -3.85
CA GLU A 141 -14.03 33.06 -3.85
C GLU A 141 -13.51 33.74 -2.56
N GLY A 142 -13.56 33.01 -1.44
CA GLY A 142 -13.11 33.53 -0.14
C GLY A 142 -11.60 33.71 -0.04
N VAL A 143 -11.13 34.91 0.32
CA VAL A 143 -9.70 35.21 0.51
C VAL A 143 -9.05 34.32 1.58
N THR A 144 -9.77 34.01 2.67
CA THR A 144 -9.29 33.11 3.72
C THR A 144 -9.13 31.67 3.20
N ARG A 145 -10.06 31.20 2.36
CA ARG A 145 -9.96 29.88 1.71
C ARG A 145 -8.72 29.82 0.82
N ASP A 146 -8.49 30.83 0.00
CA ASP A 146 -7.33 30.89 -0.89
C ASP A 146 -6.01 30.90 -0.11
N SER A 147 -5.95 31.69 0.97
CA SER A 147 -4.80 31.73 1.89
C SER A 147 -4.52 30.37 2.52
N ILE A 148 -5.56 29.67 3.00
CA ILE A 148 -5.43 28.32 3.56
C ILE A 148 -4.95 27.33 2.50
N LEU A 149 -5.51 27.36 1.28
CA LEU A 149 -5.07 26.48 0.20
C LEU A 149 -3.59 26.73 -0.16
N ALA A 150 -3.14 27.98 -0.17
CA ALA A 150 -1.74 28.31 -0.40
C ALA A 150 -0.84 27.70 0.69
N LEU A 151 -1.22 27.83 1.97
CA LEU A 151 -0.49 27.25 3.11
C LEU A 151 -0.47 25.72 3.07
N VAL A 152 -1.62 25.08 2.80
CA VAL A 152 -1.75 23.62 2.70
C VAL A 152 -0.89 23.09 1.54
N ARG A 153 -0.88 23.77 0.39
CA ARG A 153 0.01 23.44 -0.74
C ARG A 153 1.48 23.59 -0.38
N GLN A 154 1.83 24.62 0.37
CA GLN A 154 3.22 24.88 0.76
C GLN A 154 3.73 23.91 1.82
N ARG A 155 2.90 23.57 2.82
CA ARG A 155 3.32 22.84 4.02
C ARG A 155 2.96 21.35 3.96
N LEU A 156 1.71 21.02 3.63
CA LEU A 156 1.21 19.65 3.70
C LEU A 156 1.47 18.83 2.43
N ALA A 157 1.46 19.45 1.25
CA ALA A 157 1.76 18.72 0.01
C ALA A 157 3.17 18.08 0.01
N PRO A 158 4.26 18.76 0.47
CA PRO A 158 5.57 18.13 0.63
C PRO A 158 5.59 16.95 1.62
N GLU A 159 4.70 16.96 2.61
CA GLU A 159 4.55 15.86 3.56
C GLU A 159 3.79 14.66 2.97
N GLY A 160 3.18 14.83 1.79
CA GLY A 160 2.48 13.79 1.05
C GLY A 160 0.95 13.89 1.14
N TRP A 161 0.40 15.00 1.61
CA TRP A 161 -1.05 15.22 1.58
C TRP A 161 -1.54 15.50 0.16
N ALA A 162 -2.63 14.85 -0.23
CA ALA A 162 -3.40 15.20 -1.41
C ALA A 162 -4.25 16.46 -1.15
N ILE A 163 -4.39 17.33 -2.16
CA ILE A 163 -5.15 18.58 -2.04
C ILE A 163 -6.16 18.62 -3.18
N SER A 164 -7.44 18.55 -2.82
CA SER A 164 -8.52 18.36 -3.78
C SER A 164 -9.56 19.46 -3.67
N GLU A 165 -9.62 20.30 -4.71
CA GLU A 165 -10.77 21.18 -4.96
C GLU A 165 -11.80 20.41 -5.77
N ARG A 166 -12.69 19.67 -5.09
CA ARG A 166 -13.65 18.76 -5.74
C ARG A 166 -15.00 18.76 -5.05
N ASN A 167 -16.03 18.40 -5.81
CA ASN A 167 -17.34 18.17 -5.25
C ASN A 167 -17.32 16.95 -4.31
N PHE A 168 -18.03 17.08 -3.19
CA PHE A 168 -18.29 16.01 -2.24
C PHE A 168 -19.69 16.18 -1.67
N THR A 169 -20.28 15.09 -1.21
CA THR A 169 -21.65 15.03 -0.72
C THR A 169 -21.66 14.73 0.78
N MET A 170 -22.79 15.00 1.43
CA MET A 170 -22.99 14.56 2.83
C MET A 170 -22.89 13.04 2.99
N LYS A 171 -23.14 12.25 1.93
CA LYS A 171 -22.90 10.81 1.96
C LYS A 171 -21.41 10.50 2.07
N ASP A 172 -20.55 11.20 1.33
CA ASP A 172 -19.10 11.01 1.38
C ASP A 172 -18.53 11.35 2.76
N VAL A 173 -19.01 12.45 3.37
CA VAL A 173 -18.63 12.85 4.73
C VAL A 173 -19.10 11.82 5.76
N TYR A 174 -20.34 11.35 5.65
CA TYR A 174 -20.89 10.34 6.55
C TYR A 174 -20.16 9.00 6.44
N ASP A 175 -19.85 8.54 5.23
CA ASP A 175 -19.11 7.30 5.01
C ASP A 175 -17.67 7.41 5.54
N ALA A 176 -17.00 8.55 5.33
CA ALA A 176 -15.67 8.80 5.91
C ALA A 176 -15.69 8.76 7.44
N PHE A 177 -16.73 9.30 8.09
CA PHE A 177 -16.92 9.19 9.53
C PHE A 177 -17.12 7.73 9.98
N MET A 178 -18.03 7.00 9.33
CA MET A 178 -18.31 5.60 9.68
C MET A 178 -17.10 4.68 9.50
N GLU A 179 -16.22 5.02 8.57
CA GLU A 179 -14.98 4.29 8.27
C GLU A 179 -13.79 4.76 9.12
N GLY A 180 -13.96 5.75 10.00
CA GLY A 180 -12.88 6.31 10.83
C GLY A 180 -11.82 7.09 10.03
N ARG A 181 -12.17 7.56 8.82
CA ARG A 181 -11.29 8.35 7.94
C ARG A 181 -11.49 9.85 8.05
N LEU A 182 -12.59 10.32 8.64
CA LEU A 182 -12.82 11.74 8.90
C LEU A 182 -11.96 12.19 10.09
N ILE A 183 -10.99 13.05 9.82
CA ILE A 183 -10.05 13.54 10.84
C ILE A 183 -10.59 14.83 11.46
N GLU A 184 -10.78 15.87 10.66
CA GLU A 184 -11.25 17.18 11.11
C GLU A 184 -12.14 17.84 10.04
N ALA A 185 -12.97 18.79 10.47
CA ALA A 185 -13.71 19.68 9.57
C ALA A 185 -13.73 21.10 10.16
N PHE A 186 -13.69 22.12 9.30
CA PHE A 186 -13.74 23.51 9.74
C PHE A 186 -14.35 24.41 8.66
N GLY A 187 -14.92 25.53 9.08
CA GLY A 187 -15.28 26.66 8.22
C GLY A 187 -14.13 27.66 8.13
N ALA A 188 -13.98 28.33 6.98
CA ALA A 188 -12.97 29.37 6.78
C ALA A 188 -13.61 30.65 6.26
N ALA A 189 -13.40 31.77 6.96
CA ALA A 189 -13.97 33.07 6.60
C ALA A 189 -13.25 34.20 7.33
N THR A 190 -13.31 35.42 6.78
CA THR A 190 -12.66 36.60 7.38
C THR A 190 -13.04 36.84 8.84
N ALA A 191 -14.29 36.58 9.22
CA ALA A 191 -14.78 36.86 10.57
C ALA A 191 -14.18 35.97 11.67
N ALA A 192 -13.86 34.72 11.34
CA ALA A 192 -13.40 33.72 12.33
C ALA A 192 -12.07 33.07 11.95
N VAL A 193 -11.50 33.41 10.79
CA VAL A 193 -10.33 32.81 10.14
C VAL A 193 -10.53 31.31 9.89
N VAL A 194 -10.45 30.48 10.94
CA VAL A 194 -10.76 29.06 10.95
C VAL A 194 -11.70 28.78 12.12
N SER A 195 -12.85 28.19 11.85
CA SER A 195 -13.84 27.80 12.86
C SER A 195 -14.03 26.28 12.83
N PRO A 196 -13.54 25.54 13.83
CA PRO A 196 -13.64 24.09 13.85
C PRO A 196 -15.08 23.64 14.00
N ILE A 197 -15.41 22.52 13.35
CA ILE A 197 -16.72 21.88 13.42
C ILE A 197 -16.57 20.67 14.32
N ARG A 198 -17.27 20.63 15.46
CA ARG A 198 -17.29 19.44 16.32
C ARG A 198 -18.27 18.38 15.79
N ASN A 199 -19.46 18.82 15.38
CA ASN A 199 -20.54 17.91 15.02
C ASN A 199 -21.36 18.39 13.82
N ILE A 200 -21.79 17.44 12.97
CA ILE A 200 -22.73 17.66 11.87
C ILE A 200 -23.95 16.75 12.06
N SER A 201 -25.15 17.33 12.06
CA SER A 201 -26.41 16.58 12.05
C SER A 201 -26.89 16.37 10.61
N TRP A 202 -27.16 15.13 10.22
CA TRP A 202 -27.65 14.79 8.88
C TRP A 202 -28.64 13.63 8.92
N LYS A 203 -29.89 13.87 8.51
CA LYS A 203 -30.97 12.85 8.45
C LYS A 203 -31.12 12.05 9.75
N GLY A 204 -31.07 12.74 10.90
CA GLY A 204 -31.17 12.13 12.23
C GLY A 204 -29.90 11.39 12.69
N LYS A 205 -28.81 11.46 11.92
CA LYS A 205 -27.50 10.92 12.27
C LYS A 205 -26.60 12.04 12.76
N PHE A 206 -25.71 11.69 13.69
CA PHE A 206 -24.74 12.61 14.27
C PHE A 206 -23.34 12.19 13.85
N ILE A 207 -22.62 13.11 13.21
CA ILE A 207 -21.27 12.93 12.71
C ILE A 207 -20.35 13.73 13.64
N ASN A 208 -19.46 13.06 14.36
CA ASN A 208 -18.40 13.72 15.11
C ASN A 208 -17.22 13.97 14.15
N CYS A 209 -16.71 15.20 14.14
CA CYS A 209 -15.68 15.66 13.22
C CYS A 209 -14.29 15.73 13.89
N GLY A 210 -14.02 14.83 14.84
CA GLY A 210 -12.69 14.57 15.42
C GLY A 210 -12.26 15.48 16.57
N LEU A 211 -12.99 16.55 16.87
CA LEU A 211 -12.69 17.44 17.98
C LEU A 211 -13.19 16.85 19.32
N ALA A 212 -12.32 16.75 20.32
CA ALA A 212 -12.68 16.22 21.64
C ALA A 212 -13.70 17.13 22.36
N ASP A 213 -14.47 16.57 23.30
CA ASP A 213 -15.55 17.29 24.00
C ASP A 213 -15.10 18.55 24.76
N HIS A 214 -13.81 18.63 25.10
CA HIS A 214 -13.19 19.71 25.87
C HIS A 214 -12.20 20.56 25.05
N GLU A 215 -12.10 20.32 23.75
CA GLU A 215 -11.23 21.09 22.84
C GLU A 215 -12.08 22.02 21.97
N GLU A 216 -11.65 23.28 21.84
CA GLU A 216 -12.29 24.29 20.98
C GLU A 216 -11.48 24.56 19.70
N SER A 217 -10.39 23.81 19.49
CA SER A 217 -9.55 23.80 18.28
C SER A 217 -8.81 22.46 18.16
N GLY A 218 -8.59 21.97 16.94
CA GLY A 218 -7.78 20.77 16.70
C GLY A 218 -6.31 20.97 17.10
N GLY A 219 -5.55 19.88 17.20
CA GLY A 219 -4.11 19.95 17.46
C GLY A 219 -3.42 20.81 16.39
N ASN A 220 -2.55 21.73 16.81
CA ASN A 220 -1.85 22.71 15.96
C ASN A 220 -0.92 22.06 14.92
N CYS A 221 -1.42 21.32 13.93
CA CYS A 221 -0.59 20.84 12.82
C CYS A 221 -0.16 21.97 11.86
N CYS A 222 -0.85 23.12 11.88
CA CYS A 222 -0.61 24.20 10.93
C CYS A 222 -0.08 25.51 11.54
N LEU A 223 -0.06 25.67 12.88
CA LEU A 223 0.21 26.96 13.53
C LEU A 223 1.28 26.93 14.62
N ASP A 224 1.83 25.77 14.97
CA ASP A 224 2.99 25.71 15.87
C ASP A 224 4.27 25.95 15.06
N GLU A 225 4.63 27.22 14.88
CA GLU A 225 6.00 27.74 14.96
C GLU A 225 6.02 29.27 14.74
N GLY A 226 6.31 30.00 15.82
CA GLY A 226 6.89 31.36 15.86
C GLY A 226 6.40 32.39 14.85
N MET A 227 5.35 33.14 15.20
CA MET A 227 5.29 34.57 14.81
C MET A 227 6.00 35.38 15.90
N ASP A 228 7.31 35.55 15.74
CA ASP A 228 8.05 36.74 16.15
C ASP A 228 8.45 37.51 14.87
#